data_AF-W1PMY0-F1
#
_entry.id   AF-W1PMY0-F1
#
_cell.length_a   1.000
_cell.length_b   1.000
_cell.length_c   1.000
_cell.angle_alpha   90.00
_cell.angle_beta   90.00
_cell.angle_gamma   90.00
#
_symmetry.space_group_name_H-M   'P 1'
#
loop_
_entity.id
_entity.type
_entity.pdbx_description
1 polymer ?
#
loop_
_entity_poly.entity_id
_entity_poly.type
_entity_poly.pdbx_seq_one_letter_code
_entity_poly.pdbx_strand_id
1 'polypeptide(L)'
;MTLKGMVKGMTNMLGRYVGTWCYDKGIPFDAANSPYFQPMINAVQRARPRVKPPTAYELSGPILDEEVEEVRKWIEEYKQSWPKTGITLMSDCWMNKVSKNEFLNFLPYFPKGTAFLV
;
A
#
# COMPACT_ATOMS: atom_id res chain seq x y z
N MET A 1 15.24 14.14 34.93
CA MET A 1 14.55 13.34 33.88
C MET A 1 15.62 12.79 32.94
N THR A 2 15.69 11.48 32.69
CA THR A 2 16.79 10.87 31.92
C THR A 2 16.45 10.78 30.42
N LEU A 3 17.45 10.89 29.54
CA LEU A 3 17.31 10.78 28.08
C LEU A 3 16.58 9.49 27.66
N LYS A 4 16.90 8.36 28.31
CA LYS A 4 16.19 7.08 28.13
C LYS A 4 14.69 7.16 28.47
N GLY A 5 14.32 7.93 29.50
CA GLY A 5 12.94 8.16 29.88
C GLY A 5 12.17 9.01 28.84
N MET A 6 12.83 10.02 28.27
CA MET A 6 12.24 10.87 27.22
C MET A 6 11.99 10.09 25.92
N VAL A 7 12.96 9.29 25.47
CA VAL A 7 12.82 8.43 24.28
C VAL A 7 11.68 7.43 24.48
N LYS A 8 11.60 6.78 25.64
CA LYS A 8 10.49 5.87 25.98
C LYS A 8 9.13 6.57 25.96
N GLY A 9 9.05 7.79 26.49
CA GLY A 9 7.82 8.60 26.45
C GLY A 9 7.37 8.96 25.03
N MET A 10 8.30 9.32 24.15
CA MET A 10 8.01 9.64 22.74
C MET A 10 7.56 8.41 21.94
N THR A 11 8.23 7.27 22.11
CA THR A 11 7.81 6.00 21.47
C THR A 11 6.41 5.58 21.91
N ASN A 12 6.06 5.77 23.19
CA ASN A 12 4.73 5.48 23.71
C ASN A 12 3.66 6.40 23.12
N MET A 13 3.99 7.65 22.82
CA MET A 13 3.07 8.61 22.22
C MET A 13 2.80 8.31 20.74
N LEU A 14 3.84 7.97 19.97
CA LEU A 14 3.71 7.55 18.58
C LEU A 14 2.80 6.32 18.45
N GLY A 15 3.07 5.28 19.25
CA GLY A 15 2.27 4.06 19.26
C GLY A 15 0.81 4.33 19.61
N ARG A 16 0.54 5.25 20.55
CA ARG A 16 -0.82 5.67 20.89
C ARG A 16 -1.52 6.35 19.72
N TYR A 17 -0.88 7.29 19.03
CA TYR A 17 -1.50 7.99 17.90
C TYR A 17 -1.79 7.06 16.72
N VAL A 18 -0.84 6.20 16.36
CA VAL A 18 -1.05 5.19 15.32
C VAL A 18 -2.20 4.26 15.71
N GLY A 19 -2.19 3.74 16.95
CA GLY A 19 -3.24 2.83 17.43
C GLY A 19 -4.63 3.48 17.43
N THR A 20 -4.74 4.74 17.87
CA THR A 20 -6.01 5.49 17.84
C THR A 20 -6.48 5.74 16.40
N TRP A 21 -5.58 6.08 15.49
CA TRP A 21 -5.95 6.27 14.07
C TRP A 21 -6.41 4.97 13.41
N CYS A 22 -5.72 3.84 13.65
CA CYS A 22 -6.16 2.55 13.16
C CYS A 22 -7.54 2.16 13.70
N TYR A 23 -7.79 2.39 14.99
CA TYR A 23 -9.11 2.14 15.60
C TYR A 23 -10.21 3.01 14.98
N ASP A 24 -9.99 4.32 14.84
CA ASP A 24 -10.94 5.26 14.23
C ASP A 24 -11.29 4.89 12.77
N LYS A 25 -10.29 4.44 12.00
CA LYS A 25 -10.46 4.08 10.58
C LYS A 25 -10.79 2.62 10.33
N GLY A 26 -10.89 1.79 11.37
CA GLY A 26 -11.12 0.36 11.23
C GLY A 26 -9.99 -0.38 10.49
N ILE A 27 -8.76 0.15 10.56
CA ILE A 27 -7.59 -0.47 9.94
C ILE A 27 -7.11 -1.62 10.83
N PRO A 28 -7.00 -2.86 10.30
CA PRO A 28 -6.42 -3.97 11.04
C PRO A 28 -5.01 -3.63 11.56
N PHE A 29 -4.72 -3.98 12.81
CA PHE A 29 -3.41 -3.67 13.40
C PHE A 29 -2.24 -4.42 12.74
N ASP A 30 -2.52 -5.51 12.02
CA ASP A 30 -1.52 -6.22 11.22
C ASP A 30 -0.98 -5.39 10.04
N ALA A 31 -1.66 -4.29 9.66
CA ALA A 31 -1.18 -3.35 8.66
C ALA A 31 0.18 -2.74 9.04
N ALA A 32 0.51 -2.70 10.34
CA ALA A 32 1.82 -2.27 10.82
C ALA A 32 2.97 -3.24 10.45
N ASN A 33 2.65 -4.49 10.06
CA ASN A 33 3.63 -5.47 9.57
C ASN A 33 3.95 -5.29 8.07
N SER A 34 3.29 -4.35 7.39
CA SER A 34 3.59 -4.01 6.00
C SER A 34 5.04 -3.54 5.86
N PRO A 35 5.77 -3.96 4.79
CA PRO A 35 7.13 -3.49 4.53
C PRO A 35 7.20 -1.97 4.34
N TYR A 36 6.07 -1.31 4.03
CA TYR A 36 5.97 0.14 3.84
C TYR A 36 5.74 0.93 5.15
N PHE A 37 5.36 0.26 6.24
CA PHE A 37 5.04 0.94 7.50
C PHE A 37 6.26 1.62 8.12
N GLN A 38 7.38 0.91 8.24
CA GLN A 38 8.61 1.49 8.80
C GLN A 38 9.19 2.63 7.94
N PRO A 39 9.27 2.51 6.60
CA PRO A 39 9.59 3.63 5.72
C PRO A 39 8.72 4.88 5.93
N MET A 40 7.40 4.70 6.08
CA MET A 40 6.49 5.81 6.37
C MET A 40 6.85 6.52 7.69
N ILE A 41 7.07 5.76 8.77
CA ILE A 41 7.48 6.34 10.07
C ILE A 41 8.81 7.08 9.94
N ASN A 42 9.79 6.51 9.23
CA ASN A 42 11.09 7.14 9.01
C ASN A 42 10.97 8.45 8.20
N ALA A 43 10.10 8.49 7.19
CA ALA A 43 9.83 9.69 6.40
C ALA A 43 9.21 10.79 7.28
N VAL A 44 8.24 10.45 8.12
CA VAL A 44 7.63 11.38 9.09
C VAL A 44 8.67 11.91 10.09
N GLN A 45 9.56 11.07 10.60
CA GLN A 45 10.63 11.50 11.51
C GLN A 45 11.64 12.43 10.87
N ARG A 46 11.92 12.26 9.57
CA ARG A 46 12.81 13.14 8.79
C ARG A 46 12.12 14.44 8.38
N ALA A 47 10.79 14.45 8.29
CA ALA A 47 10.02 15.61 7.91
C ALA A 47 10.19 16.73 8.95
N ARG A 48 10.41 17.96 8.47
CA ARG A 48 10.51 19.13 9.35
C ARG A 48 9.14 19.42 9.96
N PRO A 49 9.06 20.08 11.13
CA PRO A 49 7.80 20.39 11.85
C PRO A 49 6.74 21.17 11.05
N ARG A 50 7.06 21.65 9.85
CA ARG A 50 6.15 22.43 8.98
C ARG A 50 5.65 21.66 7.76
N VAL A 51 6.08 20.41 7.58
CA VAL A 51 5.56 19.55 6.51
C VAL A 51 4.15 19.13 6.89
N LYS A 52 3.17 19.49 6.05
CA LYS A 52 1.78 19.07 6.25
C LYS A 52 1.64 17.62 5.79
N PRO A 53 0.81 16.80 6.47
CA PRO A 53 0.43 15.51 5.93
C PRO A 53 -0.34 15.71 4.60
N PRO A 54 -0.25 14.74 3.67
CA PRO A 54 -1.02 14.80 2.43
C PRO A 54 -2.52 14.76 2.72
N THR A 55 -3.28 15.46 1.89
CA THR A 55 -4.74 15.46 1.92
C THR A 55 -5.29 14.18 1.29
N ALA A 56 -6.56 13.87 1.56
CA ALA A 56 -7.24 12.74 0.92
C ALA A 56 -7.23 12.86 -0.62
N TYR A 57 -7.37 14.08 -1.16
CA TYR A 57 -7.30 14.34 -2.59
C TYR A 57 -5.91 14.05 -3.17
N GLU A 58 -4.84 14.49 -2.49
CA GLU A 58 -3.47 14.20 -2.93
C GLU A 58 -3.17 12.70 -2.89
N LEU A 59 -3.63 12.00 -1.84
CA LEU A 59 -3.48 10.55 -1.72
C LEU A 59 -4.24 9.78 -2.81
N SER A 60 -5.46 10.18 -3.14
CA SER A 60 -6.30 9.49 -4.15
C SER A 60 -6.06 9.95 -5.59
N GLY A 61 -5.32 11.05 -5.78
CA GLY A 61 -5.02 11.62 -7.09
C GLY A 61 -3.53 11.44 -7.40
N PRO A 62 -2.74 12.52 -7.35
CA PRO A 62 -1.36 12.52 -7.85
C PRO A 62 -0.47 11.44 -7.22
N ILE A 63 -0.59 11.17 -5.91
CA ILE A 63 0.23 10.13 -5.26
C ILE A 63 -0.18 8.74 -5.75
N LEU A 64 -1.48 8.48 -5.91
CA LEU A 64 -1.96 7.21 -6.45
C LEU A 64 -1.53 7.04 -7.92
N ASP A 65 -1.57 8.11 -8.71
CA ASP A 65 -1.12 8.11 -10.10
C ASP A 65 0.37 7.74 -10.20
N GLU A 66 1.22 8.25 -9.30
CA GLU A 66 2.64 7.88 -9.22
C GLU A 66 2.82 6.38 -8.92
N GLU A 67 2.10 5.82 -7.95
CA GLU A 67 2.14 4.39 -7.64
C GLU A 67 1.65 3.53 -8.81
N VAL A 68 0.62 3.98 -9.54
CA VAL A 68 0.13 3.31 -10.75
C VAL A 68 1.20 3.28 -11.84
N GLU A 69 1.93 4.38 -12.03
CA GLU A 69 3.02 4.44 -13.01
C GLU A 69 4.19 3.54 -12.64
N GLU A 70 4.56 3.45 -11.36
CA GLU A 70 5.59 2.51 -10.89
C GLU A 70 5.18 1.05 -11.12
N VAL A 71 3.91 0.70 -10.83
CA VAL A 71 3.38 -0.64 -11.14
C VAL A 71 3.38 -0.92 -12.64
N ARG A 72 3.05 0.08 -13.48
CA ARG A 72 3.11 -0.06 -14.94
C ARG A 72 4.52 -0.32 -15.45
N LYS A 73 5.52 0.42 -14.95
CA LYS A 73 6.93 0.18 -15.27
C LYS A 73 7.35 -1.23 -14.89
N TRP A 74 7.00 -1.65 -13.68
CA TRP A 74 7.25 -3.01 -13.19
C TRP A 74 6.65 -4.03 -14.16
N ILE A 75 5.37 -3.92 -14.53
CA ILE A 75 4.72 -4.81 -15.52
C ILE A 75 5.47 -4.83 -16.86
N GLU A 76 5.90 -3.68 -17.36
CA GLU A 76 6.59 -3.58 -18.65
C GLU A 76 7.95 -4.29 -18.64
N GLU A 77 8.68 -4.25 -17.52
CA GLU A 77 9.89 -5.07 -17.34
C GLU A 77 9.59 -6.57 -17.41
N TYR A 78 8.46 -7.03 -16.86
CA TYR A 78 8.06 -8.45 -16.96
C TYR A 78 7.63 -8.84 -18.36
N LYS A 79 6.99 -7.94 -19.11
CA LYS A 79 6.58 -8.18 -20.50
C LYS A 79 7.74 -8.59 -21.39
N GLN A 80 8.92 -8.07 -21.12
CA GLN A 80 10.15 -8.44 -21.85
C GLN A 80 10.47 -9.94 -21.76
N SER A 81 10.01 -10.63 -20.70
CA SER A 81 10.21 -12.07 -20.52
C SER A 81 9.15 -12.94 -21.20
N TRP A 82 7.99 -12.37 -21.54
CA TRP A 82 6.84 -13.11 -22.07
C TRP A 82 7.13 -13.91 -23.36
N PRO A 83 7.90 -13.40 -24.35
CA PRO A 83 8.21 -14.19 -25.54
C PRO A 83 8.98 -15.49 -25.25
N LYS A 84 9.69 -15.54 -24.11
CA LYS A 84 10.49 -16.71 -23.71
C LYS A 84 9.72 -17.65 -22.78
N THR A 85 8.96 -17.10 -21.84
CA THR A 85 8.28 -17.89 -20.80
C THR A 85 6.82 -18.20 -21.11
N GLY A 86 6.22 -17.48 -22.05
CA GLY A 86 4.77 -17.40 -22.18
C GLY A 86 4.12 -16.69 -20.99
N ILE A 87 2.79 -16.58 -21.05
CA ILE A 87 1.92 -16.13 -19.96
C ILE A 87 0.70 -17.03 -19.89
N THR A 88 0.14 -17.20 -18.69
CA THR A 88 -1.16 -17.84 -18.47
C THR A 88 -2.16 -16.76 -18.12
N LEU A 89 -3.21 -16.58 -18.91
CA LEU A 89 -4.30 -15.67 -18.56
C LEU A 89 -5.31 -16.43 -17.69
N MET A 90 -5.43 -16.04 -16.42
CA MET A 90 -6.46 -16.55 -15.53
C MET A 90 -7.64 -15.57 -15.51
N SER A 91 -8.85 -16.09 -15.35
CA SER A 91 -10.04 -15.29 -15.12
C SER A 91 -10.71 -15.74 -13.82
N ASP A 92 -11.06 -14.80 -12.97
CA ASP A 92 -11.84 -15.06 -11.76
C ASP A 92 -13.15 -14.27 -11.83
N CYS A 93 -14.27 -14.95 -11.63
CA CYS A 93 -15.59 -14.34 -11.66
C CYS A 93 -16.29 -14.53 -10.32
N TRP A 94 -16.75 -13.45 -9.72
CA TRP A 94 -17.49 -13.51 -8.47
C TRP A 94 -18.65 -12.52 -8.45
N MET A 95 -19.74 -12.94 -7.79
CA MET A 95 -20.96 -12.15 -7.67
C MET A 95 -21.07 -11.61 -6.25
N ASN A 96 -21.19 -10.29 -6.14
CA ASN A 96 -21.53 -9.67 -4.86
C ASN A 96 -23.02 -9.90 -4.59
N LYS A 97 -23.32 -10.73 -3.59
CA LYS A 97 -24.70 -11.10 -3.22
C LYS A 97 -25.56 -9.92 -2.75
N VAL A 98 -24.94 -8.84 -2.26
CA VAL A 98 -25.64 -7.67 -1.71
C VAL A 98 -25.95 -6.67 -2.81
N SER A 99 -24.94 -6.28 -3.60
CA SER A 99 -25.13 -5.31 -4.69
C SER A 99 -25.66 -5.95 -5.98
N LYS A 100 -25.65 -7.28 -6.09
CA LYS A 100 -25.95 -8.06 -7.30
C LYS A 100 -25.05 -7.73 -8.50
N ASN A 101 -23.90 -7.11 -8.25
CA ASN A 101 -22.91 -6.87 -9.29
C ASN A 101 -22.06 -8.12 -9.50
N GLU A 102 -21.84 -8.47 -10.76
CA GLU A 102 -20.88 -9.48 -11.18
C GLU A 102 -19.55 -8.80 -11.49
N PHE A 103 -18.45 -9.39 -11.01
CA PHE A 103 -17.11 -8.89 -11.23
C PHE A 103 -16.30 -9.99 -11.91
N LEU A 104 -15.71 -9.66 -13.06
CA LEU A 104 -14.82 -10.53 -13.81
C LEU A 104 -13.42 -9.91 -13.81
N ASN A 105 -12.47 -10.59 -13.17
CA ASN A 105 -11.08 -10.18 -13.08
C ASN A 105 -10.24 -10.99 -14.07
N PHE A 106 -9.33 -10.33 -14.78
CA PHE A 106 -8.32 -10.98 -15.60
C PHE A 106 -6.92 -10.85 -14.97
N LEU A 107 -6.24 -11.98 -14.86
CA LEU A 107 -5.00 -12.14 -14.09
C LEU A 107 -3.94 -12.83 -14.97
N PRO A 108 -3.08 -12.07 -15.67
CA PRO A 108 -1.91 -12.64 -16.32
C PRO A 108 -0.92 -13.16 -15.25
N TYR A 109 -0.68 -14.47 -15.31
CA TYR A 109 0.33 -15.18 -14.54
C TYR A 109 1.57 -15.45 -15.39
N PHE A 110 2.74 -15.23 -14.81
CA PHE A 110 4.04 -15.52 -15.41
C PHE A 110 5.02 -15.98 -14.31
N PRO A 111 6.15 -16.64 -14.66
CA PRO A 111 7.04 -17.26 -13.66
C PRO A 111 7.61 -16.31 -12.59
N LYS A 112 7.55 -14.99 -12.83
CA LYS A 112 8.03 -13.98 -11.90
C LYS A 112 6.92 -13.25 -11.12
N GLY A 113 5.65 -13.62 -11.30
CA GLY A 113 4.53 -13.03 -10.55
C GLY A 113 3.18 -13.05 -11.29
N THR A 114 2.19 -12.44 -10.65
CA THR A 114 0.85 -12.20 -11.21
C THR A 114 0.63 -10.70 -11.28
N ALA A 115 0.08 -10.20 -12.39
CA ALA A 115 -0.40 -8.82 -12.48
C ALA A 115 -1.94 -8.80 -12.63
N PHE A 116 -2.58 -7.70 -12.24
CA PHE A 116 -4.00 -7.47 -12.48
C PHE A 116 -4.18 -6.68 -13.78
N LEU A 117 -5.07 -7.13 -14.64
CA LEU A 117 -5.58 -6.33 -15.76
C LEU A 117 -6.87 -5.68 -15.30
N VAL A 118 -6.86 -4.35 -15.23
CA VAL A 118 -8.04 -3.51 -14.94
C VAL A 118 -8.62 -3.01 -16.25
#